data_AF-A0A9D2SW26-F1
#
_entry.id   AF-A0A9D2SW26-F1
#
_cell.length_a   1.000
_cell.length_b   1.000
_cell.length_c   1.000
_cell.angle_alpha   90.00
_cell.angle_beta   90.00
_cell.angle_gamma   90.00
#
_symmetry.space_group_name_H-M   'P 1'
#
loop_
_entity.id
_entity.type
_entity.pdbx_description
1 polymer ?
#
loop_
_entity_poly.entity_id
_entity_poly.type
_entity_poly.pdbx_seq_one_letter_code
_entity_poly.pdbx_strand_id
1 'polypeptide(L)'
;MKNKFIIALFMSIFVLIAGGCQSSADNSHAMRMNYRSERYTDEDFETVTEMIVKDLQQNHPERKAVRFAYAGDEASDYYGSLANAKEDRDGMLFFIHFEDSHDDEFICFFSRDEDSDEWQSEGAYSSGSGFTVPNELLPQEVVNAREEVQERFLNE
;
A
#
# COMPACT_ATOMS: atom_id res chain seq x y z
N MET A 1 -36.23 -40.96 -24.73
CA MET A 1 -36.10 -39.48 -24.92
C MET A 1 -37.10 -38.82 -23.96
N LYS A 2 -36.78 -38.02 -22.95
CA LYS A 2 -35.61 -37.19 -22.66
C LYS A 2 -35.47 -37.05 -21.13
N ASN A 3 -34.46 -37.74 -20.59
CA ASN A 3 -33.89 -37.58 -19.25
C ASN A 3 -33.11 -36.24 -19.15
N LYS A 4 -33.72 -35.10 -19.48
CA LYS A 4 -32.97 -33.84 -19.69
C LYS A 4 -33.65 -32.56 -19.18
N PHE A 5 -34.62 -32.62 -18.27
CA PHE A 5 -35.37 -31.39 -17.91
C PHE A 5 -35.27 -30.91 -16.46
N ILE A 6 -34.56 -31.59 -15.55
CA ILE A 6 -34.55 -31.19 -14.14
C ILE A 6 -33.14 -30.81 -13.62
N ILE A 7 -32.07 -31.14 -14.33
CA ILE A 7 -30.70 -30.84 -13.88
C ILE A 7 -30.24 -29.42 -14.29
N ALA A 8 -30.99 -28.73 -15.15
CA ALA A 8 -30.66 -27.36 -15.55
C ALA A 8 -31.20 -26.27 -14.60
N LEU A 9 -32.08 -26.60 -13.65
CA LEU A 9 -32.68 -25.61 -12.73
C LEU A 9 -31.90 -25.43 -11.42
N PHE A 10 -31.00 -26.36 -11.08
CA PHE A 10 -30.18 -26.27 -9.86
C PHE A 10 -28.81 -25.63 -10.07
N MET A 11 -28.38 -25.43 -11.32
CA MET A 11 -27.17 -24.67 -11.66
C MET A 11 -27.38 -23.15 -11.63
N SER A 12 -28.63 -22.65 -11.53
CA SER A 12 -28.93 -21.22 -11.62
C SER A 12 -29.23 -20.52 -10.29
N ILE A 13 -29.09 -21.20 -9.14
CA ILE A 13 -29.36 -20.60 -7.81
C ILE A 13 -28.09 -20.47 -6.94
N PHE A 14 -26.99 -21.13 -7.27
CA PHE A 14 -25.73 -21.00 -6.52
C PHE A 14 -24.73 -19.98 -7.07
N VAL A 15 -25.08 -19.24 -8.14
CA VAL A 15 -24.28 -18.07 -8.58
C VAL A 15 -24.75 -16.77 -7.88
N LEU A 16 -25.78 -16.84 -7.03
CA LEU A 16 -26.29 -15.70 -6.26
C LEU A 16 -25.70 -15.58 -4.84
N ILE A 17 -24.78 -16.45 -4.43
CA ILE A 17 -24.17 -16.40 -3.08
C ILE A 17 -22.69 -16.80 -3.15
N ALA A 18 -21.86 -15.90 -3.69
CA ALA A 18 -20.40 -15.87 -3.48
C ALA A 18 -19.79 -14.54 -3.95
N GLY A 19 -20.52 -13.76 -4.77
CA GLY A 19 -20.28 -12.33 -4.94
C GLY A 19 -20.85 -11.55 -3.75
N GLY A 20 -20.46 -11.93 -2.52
CA GLY A 20 -20.60 -10.99 -1.43
C GLY A 20 -19.86 -9.75 -1.89
N CYS A 21 -20.59 -8.64 -2.10
CA CYS A 21 -19.98 -7.33 -2.15
C CYS A 21 -19.33 -7.14 -0.78
N GLN A 22 -18.14 -7.70 -0.60
CA GLN A 22 -17.26 -7.35 0.48
C GLN A 22 -17.01 -5.88 0.20
N SER A 23 -17.68 -5.02 0.97
CA SER A 23 -17.47 -3.59 0.87
C SER A 23 -15.97 -3.39 0.96
N SER A 24 -15.39 -2.72 -0.05
CA SER A 24 -13.97 -2.36 -0.02
C SER A 24 -13.62 -1.83 1.36
N ALA A 25 -12.50 -2.28 1.90
CA ALA A 25 -11.99 -1.75 3.15
C ALA A 25 -11.89 -0.23 3.04
N ASP A 26 -12.43 0.46 4.04
CA ASP A 26 -12.30 1.90 4.15
C ASP A 26 -10.96 2.21 4.83
N ASN A 27 -10.00 2.63 4.00
CA ASN A 27 -8.65 2.95 4.41
C ASN A 27 -8.43 4.46 4.63
N SER A 28 -9.48 5.29 4.50
CA SER A 28 -9.38 6.74 4.71
C SER A 28 -9.03 7.11 6.16
N HIS A 29 -9.27 6.18 7.10
CA HIS A 29 -9.01 6.33 8.53
C HIS A 29 -7.65 5.79 8.98
N ALA A 30 -6.81 5.26 8.07
CA ALA A 30 -5.49 4.76 8.42
C ALA A 30 -4.63 5.87 9.05
N MET A 31 -3.87 5.52 10.10
CA MET A 31 -3.01 6.47 10.79
C MET A 31 -1.88 6.93 9.86
N ARG A 32 -1.76 8.24 9.66
CA ARG A 32 -0.61 8.85 8.98
C ARG A 32 0.55 8.95 9.96
N MET A 33 1.69 8.37 9.62
CA MET A 33 2.89 8.36 10.47
C MET A 33 4.06 9.01 9.75
N ASN A 34 4.79 9.85 10.48
CA ASN A 34 6.03 10.48 10.04
C ASN A 34 5.89 11.36 8.78
N TYR A 35 4.76 12.07 8.62
CA TYR A 35 4.57 13.04 7.52
C TYR A 35 5.32 14.34 7.83
N ARG A 36 6.65 14.26 7.81
CA ARG A 36 7.57 15.37 8.04
C ARG A 36 8.68 15.30 6.99
N SER A 37 8.86 16.39 6.27
CA SER A 37 9.86 16.54 5.21
C SER A 37 10.28 18.01 5.13
N GLU A 38 11.53 18.26 4.74
CA GLU A 38 11.97 19.62 4.38
C GLU A 38 11.58 19.99 2.94
N ARG A 39 11.19 19.00 2.13
CA ARG A 39 10.92 19.12 0.68
C ARG A 39 9.45 19.13 0.34
N TYR A 40 8.65 18.38 1.10
CA TYR A 40 7.26 18.11 0.77
C TYR A 40 6.29 18.80 1.72
N THR A 41 5.21 19.29 1.15
CA THR A 41 4.14 19.98 1.86
C THR A 41 3.10 19.00 2.39
N ASP A 42 2.26 19.47 3.31
CA ASP A 42 1.10 18.68 3.78
C ASP A 42 0.15 18.31 2.61
N GLU A 43 0.03 19.18 1.60
CA GLU A 43 -0.80 18.93 0.41
C GLU A 43 -0.22 17.81 -0.47
N ASP A 44 1.10 17.72 -0.61
CA ASP A 44 1.76 16.61 -1.31
C ASP A 44 1.45 15.29 -0.60
N PHE A 45 1.58 15.28 0.72
CA PHE A 45 1.27 14.11 1.55
C PHE A 45 -0.21 13.70 1.46
N GLU A 46 -1.14 14.66 1.46
CA GLU A 46 -2.56 14.40 1.27
C GLU A 46 -2.85 13.79 -0.09
N THR A 47 -2.30 14.38 -1.15
CA THR A 47 -2.43 13.90 -2.53
C THR A 47 -1.96 12.45 -2.65
N VAL A 48 -0.75 12.14 -2.19
CA VAL A 48 -0.22 10.77 -2.25
C VAL A 48 -1.02 9.82 -1.36
N THR A 49 -1.51 10.25 -0.20
CA THR A 49 -2.38 9.43 0.66
C THR A 49 -3.69 9.06 -0.06
N GLU A 50 -4.32 10.00 -0.76
CA GLU A 50 -5.51 9.72 -1.56
C GLU A 50 -5.21 8.72 -2.67
N MET A 51 -4.05 8.84 -3.32
CA MET A 51 -3.60 7.88 -4.32
C MET A 51 -3.41 6.49 -3.73
N ILE A 52 -2.79 6.36 -2.55
CA ILE A 52 -2.65 5.09 -1.82
C ILE A 52 -4.03 4.49 -1.53
N VAL A 53 -4.94 5.27 -0.94
CA VAL A 53 -6.28 4.77 -0.57
C VAL A 53 -7.02 4.29 -1.81
N LYS A 54 -6.97 5.04 -2.91
CA LYS A 54 -7.61 4.68 -4.18
C LYS A 54 -7.00 3.41 -4.77
N ASP A 55 -5.67 3.28 -4.74
CA ASP A 55 -4.98 2.08 -5.21
C ASP A 55 -5.40 0.83 -4.41
N LEU A 56 -5.40 0.93 -3.07
CA LEU A 56 -5.86 -0.15 -2.20
C LEU A 56 -7.32 -0.52 -2.46
N GLN A 57 -8.22 0.46 -2.64
CA GLN A 57 -9.63 0.19 -2.96
C GLN A 57 -9.82 -0.52 -4.31
N GLN A 58 -8.94 -0.29 -5.27
CA GLN A 58 -9.04 -0.86 -6.62
C GLN A 58 -8.38 -2.23 -6.73
N ASN A 59 -7.20 -2.38 -6.13
CA ASN A 59 -6.31 -3.51 -6.34
C ASN A 59 -6.26 -4.47 -5.15
N HIS A 60 -6.55 -3.97 -3.94
CA HIS A 60 -6.51 -4.73 -2.69
C HIS A 60 -7.73 -4.45 -1.78
N PRO A 61 -8.97 -4.53 -2.31
CA PRO A 61 -10.18 -4.10 -1.61
C PRO A 61 -10.46 -4.86 -0.31
N GLU A 62 -9.88 -6.05 -0.14
CA GLU A 62 -9.97 -6.87 1.06
C GLU A 62 -9.06 -6.40 2.19
N ARG A 63 -8.05 -5.58 1.89
CA ARG A 63 -6.98 -5.21 2.83
C ARG A 63 -7.34 -3.92 3.58
N LYS A 64 -7.40 -4.03 4.90
CA LYS A 64 -7.64 -2.90 5.80
C LYS A 64 -6.33 -2.35 6.34
N ALA A 65 -5.92 -1.19 5.83
CA ALA A 65 -4.73 -0.47 6.28
C ALA A 65 -4.96 0.15 7.66
N VAL A 66 -3.98 0.01 8.54
CA VAL A 66 -3.97 0.65 9.87
C VAL A 66 -3.02 1.84 9.92
N ARG A 67 -2.01 1.86 9.04
CA ARG A 67 -0.97 2.89 9.04
C ARG A 67 -0.38 3.10 7.65
N PHE A 68 -0.20 4.36 7.28
CA PHE A 68 0.66 4.80 6.17
C PHE A 68 1.86 5.53 6.79
N ALA A 69 3.06 4.95 6.66
CA ALA A 69 4.28 5.49 7.24
C ALA A 69 5.18 6.02 6.12
N TYR A 70 5.39 7.34 6.09
CA TYR A 70 6.38 7.93 5.19
C TYR A 70 7.78 7.52 5.65
N ALA A 71 8.60 6.99 4.73
CA ALA A 71 9.91 6.44 5.04
C ALA A 71 10.96 7.51 5.37
N GLY A 72 10.67 8.79 5.13
CA GLY A 72 11.63 9.89 5.28
C GLY A 72 12.35 10.23 3.98
N ASP A 73 12.94 11.42 3.94
CA ASP A 73 13.58 11.96 2.73
C ASP A 73 14.77 11.09 2.28
N GLU A 74 15.68 10.76 3.20
CA GLU A 74 16.88 9.96 2.90
C GLU A 74 16.55 8.56 2.37
N ALA A 75 15.57 7.89 2.98
CA ALA A 75 15.10 6.58 2.55
C ALA A 75 14.42 6.62 1.17
N SER A 76 13.65 7.68 0.90
CA SER A 76 12.97 7.86 -0.38
C SER A 76 13.98 8.11 -1.51
N ASP A 77 15.03 8.90 -1.25
CA ASP A 77 16.11 9.16 -2.21
C ASP A 77 16.92 7.90 -2.51
N TYR A 78 17.29 7.18 -1.45
CA TYR A 78 17.99 5.92 -1.58
C TYR A 78 17.18 4.93 -2.43
N TYR A 79 15.89 4.76 -2.13
CA TYR A 79 15.03 3.86 -2.90
C TYR A 79 14.86 4.32 -4.36
N GLY A 80 14.64 5.62 -4.59
CA GLY A 80 14.57 6.20 -5.93
C GLY A 80 15.82 5.91 -6.76
N SER A 81 17.01 6.02 -6.16
CA SER A 81 18.27 5.72 -6.83
C SER A 81 18.40 4.25 -7.27
N LEU A 82 17.84 3.31 -6.50
CA LEU A 82 17.82 1.89 -6.85
C LEU A 82 16.79 1.57 -7.93
N ALA A 83 15.66 2.28 -7.93
CA ALA A 83 14.58 2.11 -8.90
C ALA A 83 14.91 2.65 -10.30
N ASN A 84 16.14 3.15 -10.52
CA ASN A 84 16.53 3.92 -11.71
C ASN A 84 15.67 5.18 -11.92
N ALA A 85 15.16 5.78 -10.84
CA ALA A 85 14.60 7.12 -10.95
C ALA A 85 15.71 8.05 -11.47
N LYS A 86 15.40 8.83 -12.50
CA LYS A 86 16.32 9.85 -13.00
C LYS A 86 16.71 10.78 -11.84
N GLU A 87 17.93 11.30 -11.87
CA GLU A 87 18.46 12.20 -10.83
C GLU A 87 17.59 13.46 -10.60
N ASP A 88 16.71 13.80 -11.55
CA ASP A 88 15.84 14.99 -11.53
C ASP A 88 14.38 14.69 -11.09
N ARG A 89 14.16 13.66 -10.25
CA ARG A 89 12.82 13.30 -9.77
C ARG A 89 12.71 13.37 -8.26
N ASP A 90 11.63 14.00 -7.82
CA ASP A 90 11.17 13.89 -6.44
C ASP A 90 10.57 12.51 -6.22
N GLY A 91 10.81 11.93 -5.04
CA GLY A 91 10.35 10.60 -4.69
C GLY A 91 9.83 10.53 -3.25
N MET A 92 8.67 9.92 -3.06
CA MET A 92 8.16 9.59 -1.73
C MET A 92 7.95 8.08 -1.59
N LEU A 93 8.61 7.51 -0.59
CA LEU A 93 8.44 6.11 -0.21
C LEU A 93 7.52 5.98 0.99
N PHE A 94 6.52 5.11 0.89
CA PHE A 94 5.60 4.78 1.98
C PHE A 94 5.61 3.30 2.28
N PHE A 95 5.53 3.01 3.57
CA PHE A 95 5.18 1.71 4.10
C PHE A 95 3.71 1.67 4.50
N ILE A 96 3.00 0.63 4.09
CA ILE A 96 1.60 0.39 4.39
C ILE A 96 1.53 -0.83 5.29
N HIS A 97 0.98 -0.62 6.48
CA HIS A 97 0.70 -1.69 7.43
C HIS A 97 -0.79 -1.99 7.44
N PHE A 98 -1.12 -3.28 7.44
CA PHE A 98 -2.50 -3.76 7.45
C PHE A 98 -2.89 -4.35 8.81
N GLU A 99 -4.20 -4.48 9.04
CA GLU A 99 -4.77 -5.08 10.26
C GLU A 99 -4.47 -6.57 10.35
N ASP A 100 -4.55 -7.28 9.22
CA ASP A 100 -4.14 -8.68 9.11
C ASP A 100 -2.62 -8.75 8.87
N SER A 101 -1.91 -9.41 9.78
CA SER A 101 -0.44 -9.45 9.83
C SER A 101 0.16 -10.53 8.92
N HIS A 102 -0.66 -11.41 8.34
CA HIS A 102 -0.19 -12.60 7.59
C HIS A 102 0.58 -12.28 6.31
N ASP A 103 0.51 -11.05 5.84
CA ASP A 103 1.21 -10.58 4.66
C ASP A 103 2.20 -9.47 5.05
N ASP A 104 3.40 -9.56 4.48
CA ASP A 104 4.47 -8.58 4.64
C ASP A 104 3.97 -7.13 4.46
N GLU A 105 4.65 -6.17 5.11
CA GLU A 105 4.50 -4.74 4.91
C GLU A 105 4.43 -4.41 3.41
N PHE A 106 3.44 -3.61 2.98
CA PHE A 106 3.39 -3.12 1.60
C PHE A 106 4.21 -1.85 1.44
N ILE A 107 4.73 -1.65 0.25
CA ILE A 107 5.56 -0.51 -0.09
C ILE A 107 4.97 0.16 -1.31
N CYS A 108 4.78 1.47 -1.24
CA CYS A 108 4.40 2.29 -2.39
C CYS A 108 5.46 3.37 -2.61
N PHE A 109 5.89 3.53 -3.85
CA PHE A 109 6.76 4.62 -4.25
C PHE A 109 6.05 5.55 -5.22
N PHE A 110 6.14 6.84 -4.97
CA PHE A 110 5.54 7.89 -5.79
C PHE A 110 6.63 8.80 -6.30
N SER A 111 6.51 9.24 -7.54
CA SER A 111 7.45 10.18 -8.14
C SER A 111 6.74 11.34 -8.82
N ARG A 112 7.44 12.47 -8.94
CA ARG A 112 7.09 13.55 -9.85
C ARG A 112 8.35 14.09 -10.51
N ASP A 113 8.23 14.55 -11.74
CA ASP A 113 9.33 15.23 -12.43
C ASP A 113 9.52 16.65 -11.84
N GLU A 114 10.75 17.20 -11.85
CA GLU A 114 11.09 18.53 -11.27
C GLU A 114 10.16 19.67 -11.71
N ASP A 115 9.67 19.63 -12.96
CA ASP A 115 8.80 20.65 -13.55
C ASP A 115 7.29 20.31 -13.47
N SER A 116 6.90 19.28 -12.70
CA SER A 116 5.53 18.81 -12.61
C SER A 116 5.03 18.77 -11.17
N ASP A 117 3.85 19.35 -10.95
CA ASP A 117 3.12 19.22 -9.68
C ASP A 117 2.35 17.89 -9.57
N GLU A 118 2.37 17.04 -10.61
CA GLU A 118 1.58 15.81 -10.66
C GLU A 118 2.36 14.60 -10.13
N TRP A 119 1.90 14.06 -9.00
CA TRP A 119 2.40 12.80 -8.44
C TRP A 119 1.93 11.58 -9.25
N GLN A 120 2.83 10.63 -9.44
CA GLN A 120 2.60 9.37 -10.14
C GLN A 120 2.96 8.20 -9.22
N SER A 121 2.14 7.13 -9.25
CA SER A 121 2.46 5.88 -8.55
C SER A 121 3.38 5.02 -9.40
N GLU A 122 4.52 4.61 -8.85
CA GLU A 122 5.46 3.66 -9.45
C GLU A 122 5.13 2.20 -9.08
N GLY A 123 4.02 2.01 -8.35
CA GLY A 123 3.48 0.71 -7.96
C GLY A 123 3.53 0.43 -6.46
N ALA A 124 2.70 -0.54 -6.06
CA ALA A 124 2.60 -1.07 -4.71
C ALA A 124 3.10 -2.53 -4.68
N TYR A 125 4.01 -2.85 -3.77
CA TYR A 125 4.67 -4.16 -3.71
C TYR A 125 4.75 -4.69 -2.28
N SER A 126 4.72 -6.00 -2.10
CA SER A 126 5.09 -6.61 -0.81
C SER A 126 6.58 -6.40 -0.55
N SER A 127 6.91 -5.96 0.67
CA SER A 127 8.29 -5.72 1.14
C SER A 127 9.15 -6.98 1.12
N GLY A 128 8.56 -8.18 1.15
CA GLY A 128 9.28 -9.46 1.07
C GLY A 128 9.89 -9.77 -0.31
N SER A 129 9.55 -9.02 -1.35
CA SER A 129 9.92 -9.33 -2.75
C SER A 129 11.30 -8.83 -3.20
N GLY A 130 12.13 -8.31 -2.30
CA GLY A 130 13.49 -7.84 -2.61
C GLY A 130 13.83 -6.45 -2.08
N PHE A 131 13.17 -6.01 -1.01
CA PHE A 131 13.36 -4.70 -0.42
C PHE A 131 14.62 -4.61 0.46
N THR A 132 15.44 -3.59 0.26
CA THR A 132 16.56 -3.26 1.16
C THR A 132 16.77 -1.75 1.29
N VAL A 133 15.84 -1.02 1.92
CA VAL A 133 16.21 0.26 2.56
C VAL A 133 16.87 -0.07 3.91
N PRO A 134 18.11 0.36 4.15
CA PRO A 134 18.78 0.19 5.44
C PRO A 134 18.00 0.88 6.57
N ASN A 135 17.90 0.23 7.73
CA ASN A 135 17.18 0.80 8.88
C ASN A 135 17.81 2.10 9.37
N GLU A 136 19.10 2.32 9.12
CA GLU A 136 19.81 3.55 9.48
C GLU A 136 19.31 4.79 8.72
N LEU A 137 18.66 4.60 7.57
CA LEU A 137 18.05 5.69 6.78
C LEU A 137 16.59 5.96 7.18
N LEU A 138 16.01 5.11 8.02
CA LEU A 138 14.62 5.21 8.43
C LEU A 138 14.51 6.03 9.72
N PRO A 139 13.54 6.95 9.80
CA PRO A 139 13.17 7.58 11.06
C PRO A 139 12.79 6.54 12.11
N GLN A 140 13.21 6.75 13.36
CA GLN A 140 13.03 5.77 14.43
C GLN A 140 11.56 5.34 14.63
N GLU A 141 10.62 6.27 14.44
CA GLU A 141 9.18 5.97 14.52
C GLU A 141 8.75 4.92 13.48
N VAL A 142 9.34 4.97 12.29
CA VAL A 142 9.09 4.00 11.21
C VAL A 142 9.71 2.66 11.55
N VAL A 143 10.96 2.64 12.06
CA VAL A 143 11.62 1.40 12.50
C VAL A 143 10.79 0.69 13.57
N ASN A 144 10.36 1.43 14.61
CA ASN A 144 9.54 0.88 15.68
C ASN A 144 8.20 0.32 15.14
N ALA A 145 7.56 1.04 14.21
CA ALA A 145 6.31 0.59 13.60
C ALA A 145 6.47 -0.72 12.81
N ARG A 146 7.63 -0.94 12.20
CA ARG A 146 7.96 -2.16 11.46
C ARG A 146 8.22 -3.34 12.40
N GLU A 147 8.96 -3.11 13.48
CA GLU A 147 9.20 -4.10 14.53
C GLU A 147 7.88 -4.54 15.18
N GLU A 148 6.95 -3.62 15.45
CA GLU A 148 5.61 -3.95 15.98
C GLU A 148 4.84 -4.93 15.08
N VAL A 149 4.94 -4.79 13.75
CA VAL A 149 4.26 -5.67 12.80
C VAL A 149 4.91 -7.04 12.77
N GLN A 150 6.25 -7.09 12.78
CA GLN A 150 7.00 -8.35 12.83
C GLN A 150 6.73 -9.14 14.12
N GLU A 151 6.65 -8.45 15.27
CA GLU A 151 6.33 -9.10 16.54
C GLU A 151 4.91 -9.69 16.56
N ARG A 152 3.93 -9.04 15.93
CA ARG A 152 2.58 -9.60 15.80
C ARG A 152 2.59 -10.88 14.99
N PHE A 153 3.29 -10.88 13.86
CA PHE A 153 3.41 -12.05 13.00
C PHE A 153 4.05 -13.25 13.70
N LEU A 154 5.05 -13.03 14.56
CA LEU A 154 5.70 -14.13 15.31
C LEU A 154 4.84 -14.73 16.43
N ASN A 155 3.78 -14.04 16.85
CA ASN A 155 2.96 -14.42 18.00
C ASN A 155 1.54 -14.90 17.62
N GLU A 156 1.20 -14.92 16.32
CA GLU A 156 -0.04 -15.49 15.75
C GLU A 156 0.17 -16.93 15.25
#